data_AF-A0A1F8B7P4-F1
#
_entry.id   AF-A0A1F8B7P4-F1
#
_cell.length_a   1.000
_cell.length_b   1.000
_cell.length_c   1.000
_cell.angle_alpha   90.00
_cell.angle_beta   90.00
_cell.angle_gamma   90.00
#
_symmetry.space_group_name_H-M   'P 1'
#
loop_
_entity.id
_entity.type
_entity.pdbx_description
1 polymer ?
#
loop_
_entity_poly.entity_id
_entity_poly.type
_entity_poly.pdbx_seq_one_letter_code
_entity_poly.pdbx_strand_id
1 'polypeptide(L)'
;MLDENSEVFNNFKKLHDEYALNPDPNQIRFNSEGEKILEIVREYENRLCSATERGMYNKFSVKLAEKFQNEVRNHFPMIDHIGLIPNEAENGKIENFFLKKINLN
;
A
#
# COMPACT_ATOMS: atom_id res chain seq x y z
N MET A 1 5.50 14.46 8.97
CA MET A 1 5.48 13.55 7.80
C MET A 1 5.23 14.29 6.49
N LEU A 2 4.04 14.84 6.23
CA LEU A 2 3.71 15.45 4.92
C LEU A 2 4.58 16.68 4.62
N ASP A 3 4.72 17.60 5.57
CA ASP A 3 5.53 18.82 5.37
C ASP A 3 7.03 18.52 5.25
N GLU A 4 7.53 17.56 6.04
CA GLU A 4 8.93 17.12 6.00
C GLU A 4 9.30 16.40 4.69
N ASN A 5 8.30 15.82 4.01
CA ASN A 5 8.48 15.05 2.76
C ASN A 5 7.66 15.67 1.62
N SER A 6 7.44 16.99 1.67
CA SER A 6 6.44 17.68 0.84
C SER A 6 6.64 17.45 -0.65
N GLU A 7 7.89 17.39 -1.12
CA GLU A 7 8.20 17.15 -2.52
C GLU A 7 7.73 15.77 -2.99
N VAL A 8 8.06 14.72 -2.23
CA VAL A 8 7.72 13.33 -2.56
C VAL A 8 6.19 13.15 -2.55
N PHE A 9 5.52 13.67 -1.52
CA PHE A 9 4.07 13.58 -1.41
C PHE A 9 3.33 14.42 -2.46
N ASN A 10 3.83 15.61 -2.82
CA ASN A 10 3.23 16.41 -3.89
C ASN A 10 3.39 15.75 -5.26
N ASN A 11 4.54 15.14 -5.53
CA ASN A 11 4.76 14.39 -6.77
C ASN A 11 3.86 13.16 -6.84
N PHE A 12 3.77 12.42 -5.73
CA PHE A 12 2.87 11.27 -5.66
C PHE A 12 1.40 11.68 -5.77
N LYS A 13 0.99 12.82 -5.21
CA LYS A 13 -0.38 13.32 -5.32
C LYS A 13 -0.81 13.53 -6.78
N LYS A 14 0.05 14.12 -7.60
CA LYS A 14 -0.22 14.26 -9.05
C LYS A 14 -0.39 12.91 -9.74
N LEU A 15 0.50 11.97 -9.43
CA LEU A 15 0.42 10.61 -9.94
C LEU A 15 -0.83 9.86 -9.45
N HIS A 16 -1.25 10.09 -8.21
CA HIS A 16 -2.46 9.53 -7.62
C HIS A 16 -3.71 10.07 -8.32
N ASP A 17 -3.76 11.38 -8.58
CA ASP A 17 -4.84 12.00 -9.35
C ASP A 17 -4.90 11.43 -10.79
N GLU A 18 -3.74 11.27 -11.44
CA GLU A 18 -3.63 10.61 -12.76
C GLU A 18 -4.10 9.16 -12.73
N TYR A 19 -3.69 8.40 -11.71
CA TYR A 19 -4.05 6.99 -11.53
C TYR A 19 -5.54 6.82 -11.24
N ALA A 20 -6.14 7.71 -10.44
CA ALA A 20 -7.57 7.68 -10.15
C ALA A 20 -8.44 7.88 -11.41
N LEU A 21 -7.91 8.59 -12.42
CA LEU A 21 -8.58 8.77 -13.71
C LEU A 21 -8.36 7.57 -14.64
N ASN A 22 -7.14 7.04 -14.71
CA ASN A 22 -6.78 5.91 -15.60
C ASN A 22 -5.78 4.96 -14.89
N PRO A 23 -6.27 3.93 -14.18
CA PRO A 23 -5.42 3.04 -13.38
C PRO A 23 -4.49 2.16 -14.22
N ASP A 24 -5.02 1.50 -15.25
CA ASP A 24 -4.34 0.44 -16.02
C ASP A 24 -2.97 0.83 -16.58
N PRO A 25 -2.82 1.90 -17.38
CA PRO A 25 -1.52 2.28 -17.94
C PRO A 25 -0.55 2.80 -16.86
N ASN A 26 -1.08 3.23 -15.72
CA ASN A 26 -0.31 3.88 -14.66
C ASN A 26 0.12 2.92 -13.56
N GLN A 27 -0.39 1.68 -13.50
CA GLN A 27 -0.18 0.75 -12.39
C GLN A 27 1.31 0.52 -12.07
N ILE A 28 2.15 0.32 -13.08
CA ILE A 28 3.59 0.06 -12.88
C ILE A 28 4.27 1.26 -12.22
N ARG A 29 4.01 2.47 -12.72
CA ARG A 29 4.56 3.71 -12.20
C ARG A 29 3.99 4.03 -10.82
N PHE A 30 2.69 3.80 -10.63
CA PHE A 30 1.98 3.97 -9.37
C PHE A 30 2.55 3.06 -8.28
N ASN A 31 2.85 1.80 -8.61
CA ASN A 31 3.51 0.88 -7.70
C ASN A 31 4.91 1.35 -7.31
N SER A 32 5.73 1.73 -8.28
CA SER A 32 7.13 2.12 -8.04
C SER A 32 7.26 3.40 -7.22
N GLU A 33 6.47 4.43 -7.53
CA GLU A 33 6.50 5.68 -6.76
C GLU A 33 5.74 5.54 -5.42
N GLY A 34 4.67 4.74 -5.39
CA GLY A 34 3.91 4.44 -4.18
C GLY A 34 4.71 3.65 -3.15
N GLU A 35 5.64 2.79 -3.56
CA GLU A 35 6.52 2.06 -2.63
C GLU A 35 7.30 3.01 -1.71
N LYS A 36 7.84 4.11 -2.26
CA LYS A 36 8.56 5.14 -1.50
C LYS A 36 7.65 5.81 -0.48
N ILE A 37 6.39 6.05 -0.85
CA ILE A 37 5.39 6.63 0.06
C ILE A 37 5.06 5.65 1.19
N LEU A 38 4.86 4.37 0.88
CA LEU A 38 4.59 3.34 1.88
C LEU A 38 5.76 3.18 2.85
N GLU A 39 7.00 3.30 2.39
CA GLU A 39 8.19 3.27 3.25
C GLU A 39 8.17 4.41 4.28
N ILE A 40 7.92 5.65 3.82
CA ILE A 40 7.82 6.82 4.70
C ILE A 40 6.65 6.65 5.68
N VAL A 41 5.47 6.24 5.21
CA VAL A 41 4.29 6.01 6.06
C VAL A 41 4.60 4.98 7.15
N ARG A 42 5.22 3.85 6.80
CA ARG A 42 5.63 2.81 7.76
C ARG A 42 6.65 3.33 8.76
N GLU A 43 7.61 4.15 8.34
CA GLU A 43 8.59 4.74 9.25
C GLU A 43 7.92 5.64 10.29
N TYR A 44 7.01 6.52 9.88
CA TYR A 44 6.30 7.40 10.81
C TYR A 44 5.32 6.63 11.69
N GLU A 45 4.63 5.62 11.16
CA GLU A 45 3.77 4.73 11.95
C GLU A 45 4.57 4.01 13.04
N ASN A 46 5.73 3.45 12.68
CA ASN A 46 6.63 2.79 13.62
C ASN A 46 7.13 3.77 14.68
N ARG A 47 7.56 4.97 14.30
CA ARG A 47 7.97 6.02 15.26
C ARG A 47 6.83 6.35 16.23
N LEU A 48 5.61 6.49 15.72
CA LEU A 48 4.41 6.80 16.51
C LEU A 48 4.04 5.67 17.49
N CYS A 49 4.18 4.41 17.06
CA CYS A 49 3.77 3.24 17.86
C CYS A 49 4.89 2.70 18.77
N SER A 50 6.16 2.98 18.46
CA SER A 50 7.35 2.42 19.15
C SER A 50 7.38 2.68 20.65
N ALA A 51 6.84 3.82 21.11
CA ALA A 51 6.80 4.18 22.53
C ALA A 51 5.72 3.39 23.31
N THR A 52 4.66 2.95 22.63
CA THR A 52 3.49 2.30 23.24
C THR A 52 3.57 0.77 23.24
N GLU A 53 4.48 0.18 22.46
CA GLU A 53 4.66 -1.28 22.37
C GLU A 53 5.42 -1.87 23.56
N ARG A 54 6.23 -1.08 24.26
CA ARG A 54 6.90 -1.51 25.50
C ARG A 54 5.95 -1.42 26.69
N GLY A 55 5.10 -2.44 26.88
CA GLY A 55 4.36 -2.65 28.14
C GLY A 55 2.86 -2.92 27.97
N MET A 56 2.08 -2.63 29.01
CA MET A 56 0.63 -2.90 29.06
C MET A 56 -0.22 -2.07 28.07
N TYR A 57 0.38 -1.11 27.37
CA TYR A 57 -0.31 -0.16 26.49
C TYR A 57 -0.37 -0.58 25.02
N ASN A 58 0.02 -1.82 24.66
CA ASN A 58 -0.02 -2.30 23.27
C ASN A 58 -1.43 -2.19 22.62
N LYS A 59 -2.50 -2.22 23.41
CA LYS A 59 -3.87 -2.11 22.89
C LYS A 59 -4.18 -0.71 22.36
N PHE A 60 -3.44 0.30 22.81
CA PHE A 60 -3.57 1.68 22.35
C PHE A 60 -2.76 1.94 21.08
N SER A 61 -1.64 1.23 20.87
CA SER A 61 -0.84 1.35 19.65
C SER A 61 -1.61 0.91 18.41
N VAL A 62 -2.39 -0.18 18.51
CA VAL A 62 -3.22 -0.67 17.40
C VAL A 62 -4.25 0.36 16.93
N LYS A 63 -5.00 0.97 17.85
CA LYS A 63 -5.98 2.01 17.50
C LYS A 63 -5.33 3.28 16.96
N LEU A 64 -4.11 3.59 17.40
CA LEU A 64 -3.37 4.75 16.94
C LEU A 64 -2.85 4.53 15.51
N ALA A 65 -2.28 3.36 15.25
CA ALA A 65 -1.90 2.90 13.90
C ALA A 65 -3.08 2.95 12.94
N GLU A 66 -4.24 2.40 13.35
CA GLU A 66 -5.46 2.42 12.53
C GLU A 66 -5.90 3.84 12.18
N LYS A 67 -5.93 4.76 13.15
CA LYS A 67 -6.26 6.18 12.90
C LYS A 67 -5.26 6.85 11.97
N PHE A 68 -3.97 6.57 12.14
CA PHE A 68 -2.92 7.11 11.29
C PHE A 68 -3.09 6.63 9.84
N GLN A 69 -3.27 5.33 9.64
CA GLN A 69 -3.50 4.74 8.32
C GLN A 69 -4.79 5.28 7.67
N ASN A 70 -5.86 5.47 8.45
CA ASN A 70 -7.10 6.06 7.93
C ASN A 70 -6.90 7.51 7.47
N GLU A 71 -6.08 8.30 8.17
CA GLU A 71 -5.77 9.65 7.72
C GLU A 71 -4.93 9.65 6.42
N VAL A 72 -4.00 8.71 6.30
CA VAL A 72 -3.25 8.51 5.05
C VAL A 72 -4.21 8.17 3.89
N ARG A 73 -5.19 7.28 4.10
CA ARG A 73 -6.23 6.95 3.10
C ARG A 73 -7.12 8.15 2.75
N ASN A 74 -7.42 9.03 3.71
CA ASN A 74 -8.16 10.26 3.44
C ASN A 74 -7.42 11.17 2.45
N HIS A 75 -6.07 11.22 2.54
CA HIS A 75 -5.24 11.97 1.60
C HIS A 75 -5.00 11.25 0.28
N PHE A 76 -4.89 9.92 0.31
CA PHE A 76 -4.60 9.07 -0.84
C PHE A 76 -5.55 7.88 -0.90
N PRO A 77 -6.79 8.05 -1.42
CA PRO A 77 -7.81 6.99 -1.42
C PRO A 77 -7.43 5.69 -2.14
N MET A 78 -6.48 5.75 -3.07
CA MET A 78 -6.01 4.59 -3.84
C MET A 78 -4.68 4.03 -3.31
N ILE A 79 -4.25 4.42 -2.12
CA ILE A 79 -2.94 3.98 -1.57
C ILE A 79 -2.86 2.45 -1.42
N ASP A 80 -3.97 1.80 -1.12
CA ASP A 80 -4.04 0.33 -1.00
C ASP A 80 -3.91 -0.39 -2.37
N HIS A 81 -3.94 0.35 -3.49
CA HIS A 81 -3.73 -0.21 -4.83
C HIS A 81 -2.24 -0.32 -5.20
N ILE A 82 -1.34 0.18 -4.35
CA ILE A 82 0.10 0.02 -4.53
C ILE A 82 0.45 -1.46 -4.37
N GLY A 83 1.05 -2.03 -5.41
CA GLY A 83 1.46 -3.44 -5.48
C GLY A 83 0.49 -4.37 -6.22
N LEU A 84 -0.64 -3.85 -6.74
CA LEU A 84 -1.50 -4.64 -7.62
C LEU A 84 -0.77 -5.03 -8.91
N ILE A 85 -1.06 -6.24 -9.39
CA ILE A 85 -0.54 -6.74 -10.66
C ILE A 85 -1.24 -6.00 -11.81
N PRO A 86 -0.51 -5.41 -12.77
CA PRO A 86 -1.13 -4.78 -13.93
C PRO A 86 -1.95 -5.80 -14.76
N ASN A 87 -3.13 -5.42 -15.25
CA ASN A 87 -4.03 -6.29 -16.02
C ASN A 87 -3.35 -6.94 -17.25
N GLU A 88 -2.37 -6.29 -17.87
CA GLU A 88 -1.62 -6.85 -19.00
C GLU A 88 -0.76 -8.08 -18.62
N ALA A 89 -0.39 -8.22 -17.35
CA ALA A 89 0.38 -9.36 -16.85
C ALA A 89 -0.47 -10.64 -16.67
N GLU A 90 -1.80 -10.53 -16.64
CA GLU A 90 -2.70 -11.68 -16.56
C GLU A 90 -2.77 -12.48 -17.89
N ASN A 91 -2.51 -11.82 -19.02
CA ASN A 91 -2.52 -12.47 -20.34
C ASN A 91 -1.37 -13.48 -20.54
N GLY A 92 -0.37 -13.49 -19.66
CA GLY A 92 0.82 -14.34 -19.78
C GLY A 92 0.85 -15.61 -18.94
N LYS A 93 -0.11 -15.82 -18.02
CA LYS A 93 -0.05 -16.94 -17.05
C LYS A 93 -1.40 -17.59 -16.78
N ILE A 94 -2.06 -18.10 -17.82
CA ILE A 94 -2.95 -19.25 -17.63
C ILE A 94 -2.07 -20.49 -17.67
N GLU A 95 -1.29 -20.73 -16.61
CA GLU A 95 -0.81 -22.08 -16.36
C GLU A 95 -2.05 -22.89 -15.98
N ASN A 96 -2.45 -23.81 -16.86
CA ASN A 96 -3.53 -24.75 -16.60
C ASN A 96 -3.21 -25.49 -15.30
N PHE A 97 -3.80 -25.05 -14.20
CA PHE A 97 -3.77 -25.78 -12.94
C PHE A 97 -4.60 -27.05 -13.14
N PHE A 98 -3.93 -28.19 -13.19
CA PHE A 98 -4.59 -29.50 -13.19
C PHE A 98 -4.68 -30.02 -11.77
N LEU A 99 -5.91 -30.20 -11.28
CA LEU A 99 -6.18 -31.00 -10.09
C LEU A 99 -5.76 -32.45 -10.37
N LYS A 100 -4.63 -32.89 -9.78
CA LYS A 100 -4.30 -34.32 -9.75
C LYS A 100 -5.33 -35.04 -8.88
N LYS A 101 -6.18 -35.86 -9.49
CA LYS A 101 -7.03 -36.81 -8.76
C LYS A 101 -6.12 -37.78 -7.99
N ILE A 102 -6.22 -37.77 -6.67
CA ILE A 102 -5.58 -38.77 -5.81
C ILE A 102 -6.55 -39.95 -5.74
N ASN A 103 -6.13 -41.12 -6.20
CA ASN A 103 -6.86 -42.36 -5.96
C ASN A 103 -6.45 -42.89 -4.58
N LEU A 104 -7.40 -42.89 -3.65
CA LEU A 104 -7.26 -43.60 -2.38
C LEU A 104 -7.74 -45.04 -2.63
N ASN A 105 -6.81 -45.98 -2.63
CA ASN A 105 -7.08 -47.42 -2.61
C ASN A 105 -7.31 -47.90 -1.17
#